data_AF-W0I343-F1
#
_entry.id   AF-W0I343-F1
#
_cell.length_a   1.000
_cell.length_b   1.000
_cell.length_c   1.000
_cell.angle_alpha   90.00
_cell.angle_beta   90.00
_cell.angle_gamma   90.00
#
_symmetry.space_group_name_H-M   'P 1'
#
loop_
_entity.id
_entity.type
_entity.pdbx_description
1 polymer ?
#
loop_
_entity_poly.entity_id
_entity_poly.type
_entity_poly.pdbx_seq_one_letter_code
_entity_poly.pdbx_strand_id
1 'polypeptide(L)'
;MGEGREPPLLVVSTLVVPHYVDEHEIFNIANYIAEINPETPYVLLAFAPQHLMHDVPTTSRRQMEKVYKAAQEAGLKNIYIGNPWLLR
;
A
#
# COMPACT_ATOMS: atom_id res chain seq x y z
N MET A 1 12.64 8.95 -11.61
CA MET A 1 11.88 10.22 -11.52
C MET A 1 12.15 10.97 -12.80
N GLY A 2 11.17 11.03 -13.72
CA GLY A 2 11.32 11.72 -15.00
C GLY A 2 10.98 13.20 -14.85
N GLU A 3 11.80 14.04 -15.48
CA GLU A 3 11.61 15.48 -15.59
C GLU A 3 10.28 15.80 -16.30
N GLY A 4 9.49 16.72 -15.74
CA GLY A 4 8.34 17.34 -16.43
C GLY A 4 6.93 16.91 -15.99
N ARG A 5 6.74 16.18 -14.89
CA ARG A 5 5.39 15.97 -14.32
C ARG A 5 5.22 16.82 -13.07
N GLU A 6 4.23 17.71 -13.08
CA GLU A 6 3.73 18.33 -11.86
C GLU A 6 3.48 17.24 -10.80
N PRO A 7 3.77 17.50 -9.52
CA PRO A 7 3.53 16.51 -8.49
C PRO A 7 2.06 16.09 -8.50
N PRO A 8 1.77 14.80 -8.22
CA PRO A 8 0.39 14.34 -8.19
C PRO A 8 -0.41 15.15 -7.17
N LEU A 9 -1.63 15.54 -7.55
CA LEU A 9 -2.53 16.31 -6.69
C LEU A 9 -2.80 15.60 -5.35
N LEU A 10 -2.88 14.26 -5.39
CA LEU A 10 -3.14 13.40 -4.24
C LEU A 10 -2.24 12.17 -4.32
N VAL A 11 -1.68 11.80 -3.18
CA VAL A 11 -1.06 10.48 -2.95
C VAL A 11 -1.74 9.88 -1.74
N VAL A 12 -2.20 8.65 -1.87
CA VAL A 12 -2.76 7.89 -0.75
C VAL A 12 -1.72 6.90 -0.27
N SER A 13 -1.63 6.67 1.04
CA SER A 13 -0.79 5.61 1.59
C SER A 13 -1.55 4.83 2.65
N THR A 14 -1.20 3.54 2.79
CA THR A 14 -1.74 2.67 3.83
C THR A 14 -0.62 1.86 4.45
N LEU A 15 -0.57 1.85 5.77
CA LEU A 15 0.37 1.06 6.55
C LEU A 15 -0.17 -0.38 6.67
N VAL A 16 0.55 -1.34 6.10
CA VAL A 16 0.12 -2.74 6.04
C VAL A 16 0.53 -3.45 7.33
N VAL A 17 -0.23 -3.24 8.41
CA VAL A 17 0.04 -3.85 9.71
C VAL A 17 -0.41 -5.32 9.70
N PRO A 18 0.47 -6.29 10.02
CA PRO A 18 0.11 -7.71 10.07
C PRO A 18 -1.12 -7.98 10.94
N HIS A 19 -2.04 -8.80 10.44
CA HIS A 19 -3.31 -9.18 11.09
C HIS A 19 -4.38 -8.07 11.23
N TYR A 20 -4.07 -6.82 10.87
CA TYR A 20 -5.04 -5.71 10.88
C TYR A 20 -5.43 -5.24 9.48
N VAL A 21 -4.53 -5.42 8.50
CA VAL A 21 -4.73 -4.98 7.12
C VAL A 21 -4.39 -6.14 6.19
N ASP A 22 -5.39 -6.63 5.47
CA ASP A 22 -5.28 -7.71 4.51
C ASP A 22 -5.78 -7.31 3.10
N GLU A 23 -5.81 -8.29 2.20
CA GLU A 23 -6.27 -8.10 0.82
C GLU A 23 -7.68 -7.49 0.70
N HIS A 24 -8.60 -7.78 1.62
CA HIS A 24 -9.96 -7.28 1.59
C HIS A 24 -10.04 -5.79 1.93
N GLU A 25 -9.37 -5.32 2.99
CA GLU A 25 -9.33 -3.88 3.28
C GLU A 25 -8.66 -3.11 2.14
N ILE A 26 -7.55 -3.64 1.63
CA ILE A 26 -6.79 -2.97 0.58
C ILE A 26 -7.55 -2.94 -0.74
N PHE A 27 -8.25 -4.01 -1.11
CA PHE A 27 -9.12 -4.02 -2.28
C PHE A 27 -10.20 -2.94 -2.20
N ASN A 28 -10.90 -2.84 -1.08
CA ASN A 28 -11.99 -1.87 -0.91
C ASN A 28 -11.48 -0.42 -0.92
N ILE A 29 -10.34 -0.15 -0.27
CA ILE A 29 -9.69 1.17 -0.32
C ILE A 29 -9.27 1.49 -1.76
N ALA A 30 -8.58 0.54 -2.42
CA ALA A 30 -8.10 0.73 -3.78
C ALA A 30 -9.25 0.93 -4.78
N ASN A 31 -10.34 0.19 -4.64
CA ASN A 31 -11.52 0.31 -5.48
C ASN A 31 -12.14 1.71 -5.35
N TYR A 32 -12.30 2.20 -4.11
CA TYR A 32 -12.79 3.56 -3.88
C TYR A 32 -11.88 4.63 -4.50
N ILE A 33 -10.56 4.49 -4.37
CA ILE A 33 -9.61 5.41 -5.00
C ILE A 33 -9.71 5.33 -6.53
N ALA A 34 -9.84 4.12 -7.09
CA ALA A 34 -9.91 3.89 -8.54
C ALA A 34 -11.21 4.45 -9.15
N GLU A 35 -12.33 4.40 -8.42
CA GLU A 35 -13.60 5.03 -8.81
C GLU A 35 -13.45 6.55 -8.97
N ILE A 36 -12.59 7.19 -8.17
CA ILE A 36 -12.29 8.63 -8.27
C ILE A 36 -11.29 8.89 -9.40
N ASN A 37 -10.13 8.22 -9.35
CA ASN A 37 -9.10 8.30 -10.38
C ASN A 37 -8.12 7.11 -10.29
N PRO A 38 -8.08 6.21 -11.30
CA PRO A 38 -7.20 5.04 -11.29
C PRO A 38 -5.70 5.35 -11.41
N GLU A 39 -5.36 6.59 -11.78
CA GLU A 39 -3.97 7.06 -11.86
C GLU A 39 -3.45 7.60 -10.51
N THR A 40 -4.29 7.70 -9.48
CA THR A 40 -3.88 8.17 -8.14
C THR A 40 -2.79 7.27 -7.58
N PRO A 41 -1.60 7.81 -7.24
CA PRO A 41 -0.55 7.01 -6.61
C PRO A 41 -1.01 6.45 -5.27
N TYR A 42 -0.88 5.14 -5.10
CA TYR A 42 -1.19 4.44 -3.86
C TYR A 42 0.05 3.72 -3.31
N VAL A 43 0.45 4.09 -2.10
CA VAL A 43 1.67 3.58 -1.47
C VAL A 43 1.32 2.62 -0.34
N LEU A 44 1.65 1.35 -0.52
CA LEU A 44 1.53 0.31 0.50
C LEU A 44 2.82 0.30 1.33
N LEU A 45 2.73 0.71 2.59
CA LEU A 45 3.88 0.88 3.47
C LEU A 45 4.10 -0.38 4.31
N ALA A 46 5.32 -0.93 4.27
CA ALA A 46 5.70 -2.00 5.20
C ALA A 46 5.76 -1.46 6.63
N PHE A 47 5.22 -2.24 7.57
CA PHE A 47 5.13 -1.93 8.99
C PHE A 47 6.43 -2.26 9.73
N ALA A 48 6.86 -1.34 10.60
CA ALA A 48 7.91 -1.54 11.58
C ALA A 48 7.30 -1.54 13.01
N PRO A 49 7.56 -2.57 13.83
CA PRO A 49 6.99 -2.68 15.18
C PRO A 49 7.72 -1.78 16.19
N GLN A 50 7.42 -0.49 16.11
CA GLN A 50 7.97 0.54 16.99
C GLN A 50 6.91 1.05 17.99
N HIS A 51 7.39 1.70 19.04
CA HIS A 51 6.59 2.37 20.07
C HIS A 51 5.64 1.46 20.88
N LEU A 52 4.36 1.37 20.54
CA LEU A 52 3.36 0.63 21.34
C LEU A 52 2.97 -0.73 20.74
N MET A 53 3.59 -1.12 19.62
CA MET A 53 3.23 -2.33 18.86
C MET A 53 4.43 -3.25 18.66
N HIS A 54 5.20 -3.49 19.73
CA HIS A 54 6.41 -4.32 19.72
C HIS A 54 6.15 -5.83 19.64
N ASP A 55 4.91 -6.24 19.89
CA ASP A 55 4.41 -7.63 19.86
C ASP A 55 3.92 -8.08 18.48
N VAL A 56 3.78 -7.15 17.53
CA VAL A 56 3.39 -7.43 16.14
C VAL A 56 4.67 -7.60 15.28
N PRO A 57 4.75 -8.57 14.37
CA PRO A 57 5.91 -8.69 13.48
C PRO A 57 5.93 -7.56 12.43
N THR A 58 7.04 -7.44 11.68
CA THR A 58 7.04 -6.63 10.45
C THR A 58 6.14 -7.26 9.38
N THR A 59 5.69 -6.48 8.40
CA THR A 59 4.94 -7.02 7.25
C THR A 59 5.78 -8.07 6.52
N SER A 60 5.20 -9.24 6.27
CA SER A 60 5.86 -10.27 5.45
C SER A 60 5.80 -9.94 3.97
N ARG A 61 6.77 -10.44 3.19
CA ARG A 61 6.75 -10.34 1.71
C ARG A 61 5.46 -10.92 1.13
N ARG A 62 5.06 -12.09 1.61
CA ARG A 62 3.83 -12.77 1.17
C ARG A 62 2.57 -11.94 1.41
N GLN A 63 2.45 -11.29 2.56
CA GLN A 63 1.32 -10.41 2.84
C GLN A 63 1.35 -9.18 1.91
N MET A 64 2.53 -8.56 1.75
CA MET A 64 2.68 -7.41 0.86
C MET A 64 2.31 -7.74 -0.59
N GLU A 65 2.71 -8.91 -1.10
CA GLU A 65 2.34 -9.39 -2.43
C GLU A 65 0.82 -9.55 -2.61
N LYS A 66 0.14 -10.11 -1.60
CA LYS A 66 -1.32 -10.27 -1.61
C LYS A 66 -2.05 -8.92 -1.68
N VAL A 67 -1.68 -7.98 -0.82
CA VAL A 67 -2.33 -6.66 -0.80
C VAL A 67 -1.99 -5.84 -2.04
N TYR A 68 -0.77 -5.98 -2.59
CA TYR A 68 -0.40 -5.36 -3.85
C TYR A 68 -1.26 -5.86 -5.00
N LYS A 69 -1.45 -7.19 -5.08
CA LYS A 69 -2.33 -7.82 -6.07
C LYS A 69 -3.78 -7.37 -5.91
N ALA A 70 -4.27 -7.26 -4.67
CA ALA A 70 -5.62 -6.75 -4.40
C ALA A 70 -5.81 -5.31 -4.89
N ALA A 71 -4.82 -4.43 -4.68
CA ALA A 71 -4.86 -3.06 -5.21
C ALA A 71 -4.83 -3.03 -6.75
N GLN A 72 -4.08 -3.93 -7.39
CA GLN A 72 -4.08 -4.07 -8.85
C GLN A 72 -5.43 -4.57 -9.38
N GLU A 73 -6.02 -5.57 -8.74
CA GLU A 73 -7.32 -6.14 -9.11
C GLU A 73 -8.46 -5.11 -8.98
N ALA A 74 -8.33 -4.17 -8.04
CA ALA A 74 -9.25 -3.05 -7.87
C ALA A 74 -9.12 -1.97 -8.97
N GLY A 75 -8.13 -2.07 -9.87
CA GLY A 75 -7.98 -1.20 -11.04
C GLY A 75 -7.03 -0.01 -10.88
N LEU A 76 -6.30 0.10 -9.76
CA LEU A 76 -5.25 1.11 -9.61
C LEU A 76 -4.03 0.78 -10.47
N LYS A 77 -3.46 1.82 -11.10
CA LYS A 77 -2.33 1.68 -12.03
C LYS A 77 -0.99 2.02 -11.41
N ASN A 78 -0.97 2.97 -10.46
CA ASN A 78 0.24 3.52 -9.87
C ASN A 78 0.39 3.07 -8.41
N ILE A 79 0.78 1.81 -8.21
CA ILE A 79 0.91 1.19 -6.88
C ILE A 79 2.40 1.04 -6.53
N TYR A 80 2.79 1.48 -5.34
CA TYR A 80 4.17 1.46 -4.86
C TYR A 80 4.27 0.74 -3.52
N ILE A 81 5.37 0.01 -3.33
CA ILE A 81 5.72 -0.57 -2.03
C ILE A 81 6.73 0.35 -1.35
N GLY A 82 6.37 0.91 -0.20
CA GLY A 82 7.26 1.70 0.64
C GLY A 82 7.91 0.85 1.72
N ASN A 83 9.13 1.25 2.11
CA ASN A 83 9.97 0.55 3.09
C ASN A 83 10.22 -0.96 2.80
N PRO A 84 10.55 -1.36 1.56
CA PRO A 84 10.68 -2.77 1.19
C PRO A 84 11.79 -3.53 1.95
N TRP A 85 12.75 -2.83 2.56
CA TRP A 85 13.79 -3.42 3.41
C TRP A 85 13.25 -3.97 4.74
N LEU A 86 12.03 -3.61 5.14
CA LEU A 86 11.35 -4.17 6.32
C LEU A 86 10.64 -5.50 6.03
N LEU A 87 10.47 -5.83 4.75
CA LEU A 87 9.77 -7.05 4.34
C LEU A 87 10.65 -8.28 4.57
N ARG A 88 10.14 -9.20 5.41
CA ARG A 88 10.76 -10.49 5.71
C ARG A 88 10.16 -11.61 4.89
#